data_AF-A0AAN7K9M6-F1
#
_entry.id   AF-A0AAN7K9M6-F1
#
_cell.length_a   1.000
_cell.length_b   1.000
_cell.length_c   1.000
_cell.angle_alpha   90.00
_cell.angle_beta   90.00
_cell.angle_gamma   90.00
#
_symmetry.space_group_name_H-M   'P 1'
#
loop_
_entity.id
_entity.type
_entity.pdbx_description
1 polymer ?
#
loop_
_entity_poly.entity_id
_entity_poly.type
_entity_poly.pdbx_seq_one_letter_code
_entity_poly.pdbx_strand_id
1 'polypeptide(L)'
;MSMLLRQNMDNSIMGSSFNEFKRQASFFLRDKIKTARLKLTDVTPAQLLTEEVTNGNPWSPDTRTMAMISRAAFEVDDFWRIVEILHKRLVQFDRKNWRASYNALILLEHLLTHGPQSAVDEFRDDKGVIEQMKEFHLTDQKGFNWGLCVQKLSERVLNLLEDRQFWQEQRERAREVTRGIQGFGSFCQWPCSSDGRWRSRVYKQEEGLLVSDMEEMSREGDKISEPERRQGEVKCLAVMEEDHHPFCGNEHLTTESLLSKKLK
;
A
#
# COMPACT_ATOMS: atom_id res chain seq x y z
N MET A 1 26.73 -41.89 -8.02
CA MET A 1 26.02 -40.88 -7.19
C MET A 1 25.05 -39.98 -7.99
N SER A 2 24.54 -40.35 -9.20
CA SER A 2 23.67 -39.44 -9.99
C SER A 2 22.18 -39.82 -10.07
N MET A 3 21.72 -40.93 -9.48
CA MET A 3 20.30 -41.33 -9.58
C MET A 3 19.39 -40.74 -8.49
N LEU A 4 19.95 -40.27 -7.37
CA LEU A 4 19.15 -39.72 -6.26
C LEU A 4 18.81 -38.23 -6.40
N LEU A 5 19.43 -37.52 -7.36
CA LEU A 5 19.07 -36.13 -7.67
C LEU A 5 17.92 -36.02 -8.69
N ARG A 6 17.57 -37.10 -9.40
CA ARG A 6 16.52 -37.09 -10.43
C ARG A 6 15.12 -37.26 -9.84
N GLN A 7 14.96 -38.11 -8.83
CA GLN A 7 13.67 -38.35 -8.16
C GLN A 7 13.18 -37.14 -7.34
N ASN A 8 14.07 -36.27 -6.88
CA ASN A 8 13.69 -35.09 -6.10
C ASN A 8 13.28 -33.89 -6.97
N MET A 9 13.67 -33.87 -8.24
CA MET A 9 13.26 -32.83 -9.21
C MET A 9 11.85 -33.10 -9.76
N ASP A 10 11.48 -34.38 -9.97
CA ASP A 10 10.16 -34.75 -10.52
C ASP A 10 9.00 -34.45 -9.55
N ASN A 11 9.21 -34.61 -8.23
CA ASN A 11 8.23 -34.24 -7.20
C ASN A 11 8.02 -32.71 -7.09
N SER A 12 9.05 -31.92 -7.38
CA SER A 12 8.96 -30.44 -7.37
C SER A 12 8.24 -29.90 -8.62
N ILE A 13 8.50 -30.51 -9.79
CA ILE A 13 7.88 -30.15 -11.08
C ILE A 13 6.38 -30.52 -11.11
N MET A 14 5.99 -31.64 -10.51
CA MET A 14 4.57 -32.03 -10.42
C MET A 14 3.79 -31.16 -9.42
N GLY A 15 4.44 -30.76 -8.31
CA GLY A 15 3.87 -29.84 -7.33
C GLY A 15 3.64 -28.43 -7.89
N SER A 16 4.58 -27.90 -8.68
CA SER A 16 4.43 -26.58 -9.32
C SER A 16 3.34 -26.59 -10.40
N SER A 17 3.27 -27.62 -11.25
CA SER A 17 2.23 -27.75 -12.29
C SER A 17 0.83 -27.91 -11.70
N PHE A 18 0.69 -28.68 -10.62
CA PHE A 18 -0.58 -28.82 -9.91
C PHE A 18 -1.01 -27.54 -9.19
N ASN A 19 -0.06 -26.78 -8.64
CA ASN A 19 -0.34 -25.48 -8.03
C ASN A 19 -0.77 -24.44 -9.07
N GLU A 20 -0.17 -24.46 -10.26
CA GLU A 20 -0.59 -23.62 -11.39
C GLU A 20 -2.00 -23.98 -11.85
N PHE A 21 -2.31 -25.27 -12.00
CA PHE A 21 -3.66 -25.73 -12.31
C PHE A 21 -4.68 -25.30 -11.25
N LYS A 22 -4.37 -25.47 -9.96
CA LYS A 22 -5.22 -24.99 -8.86
C LYS A 22 -5.45 -23.49 -8.93
N ARG A 23 -4.39 -22.71 -9.20
CA ARG A 23 -4.48 -21.26 -9.35
C ARG A 23 -5.39 -20.90 -10.51
N GLN A 24 -5.19 -21.51 -11.68
CA GLN A 24 -6.00 -21.25 -12.87
C GLN A 24 -7.46 -21.64 -12.68
N ALA A 25 -7.73 -22.82 -12.10
CA ALA A 25 -9.08 -23.27 -11.78
C ALA A 25 -9.76 -22.37 -10.73
N SER A 26 -9.01 -21.93 -9.71
CA SER A 26 -9.55 -21.02 -8.69
C SER A 26 -9.92 -19.66 -9.27
N PHE A 27 -9.11 -19.12 -10.18
CA PHE A 27 -9.42 -17.87 -10.88
C PHE A 27 -10.69 -18.01 -11.72
N PHE A 28 -10.78 -19.08 -12.52
CA PHE A 28 -11.97 -19.36 -13.31
C PHE A 28 -13.24 -19.49 -12.47
N LEU A 29 -13.18 -20.25 -11.37
CA LEU A 29 -14.33 -20.41 -10.47
C LEU A 29 -14.74 -19.08 -9.83
N ARG A 30 -13.78 -18.28 -9.36
CA ARG A 30 -14.03 -16.95 -8.82
C ARG A 30 -14.71 -16.05 -9.84
N ASP A 31 -14.25 -16.04 -11.08
CA ASP A 31 -14.85 -15.24 -12.16
C ASP A 31 -16.28 -15.67 -12.49
N LYS A 32 -16.56 -16.98 -12.52
CA LYS A 32 -17.92 -17.48 -12.73
C LYS A 32 -18.86 -17.13 -11.57
N ILE A 33 -18.38 -17.21 -10.34
CA ILE A 33 -19.15 -16.79 -9.15
C ILE A 33 -19.44 -15.29 -9.20
N LYS A 34 -18.44 -14.45 -9.50
CA LYS A 34 -18.64 -13.00 -9.68
C LYS A 34 -19.67 -12.70 -10.77
N THR A 35 -19.55 -13.37 -11.92
CA THR A 35 -20.49 -13.21 -13.04
C THR A 35 -21.91 -13.64 -12.66
N ALA A 36 -22.05 -14.75 -11.94
CA ALA A 36 -23.35 -15.21 -11.46
C ALA A 36 -23.94 -14.22 -10.46
N ARG A 37 -23.15 -13.73 -9.50
CA ARG A 37 -23.59 -12.73 -8.51
C ARG A 37 -24.09 -11.45 -9.19
N LEU A 38 -23.35 -10.91 -10.16
CA LEU A 38 -23.79 -9.74 -10.94
C LEU A 38 -25.11 -9.95 -11.70
N LYS A 39 -25.39 -11.18 -12.15
CA LYS A 39 -26.59 -11.47 -12.95
C LYS A 39 -27.80 -11.86 -12.11
N LEU A 40 -27.58 -12.44 -10.94
CA LEU A 40 -28.62 -13.05 -10.09
C LEU A 40 -28.97 -12.20 -8.87
N THR A 41 -28.14 -11.22 -8.52
CA THR A 41 -28.36 -10.32 -7.38
C THR A 41 -28.31 -8.86 -7.84
N ASP A 42 -28.77 -7.95 -6.99
CA ASP A 42 -28.77 -6.49 -7.20
C ASP A 42 -27.42 -5.81 -6.92
N VAL A 43 -26.35 -6.62 -6.89
CA VAL A 43 -24.99 -6.16 -6.64
C VAL A 43 -24.44 -5.45 -7.86
N THR A 44 -23.86 -4.27 -7.65
CA THR A 44 -23.26 -3.49 -8.75
C THR A 44 -21.81 -3.90 -9.03
N PRO A 45 -21.28 -3.63 -10.24
CA PRO A 45 -19.87 -3.86 -10.53
C PRO A 45 -18.93 -3.11 -9.58
N ALA A 46 -19.27 -1.88 -9.22
CA ALA A 46 -18.47 -1.06 -8.31
C ALA A 46 -18.44 -1.67 -6.89
N GLN A 47 -19.55 -2.20 -6.43
CA GLN A 47 -19.65 -2.92 -5.16
C GLN A 47 -18.71 -4.13 -5.12
N LEU A 48 -18.74 -4.99 -6.15
CA LEU A 48 -17.84 -6.16 -6.20
C LEU A 48 -16.36 -5.78 -6.24
N LEU A 49 -16.00 -4.76 -7.02
CA LEU A 49 -14.62 -4.29 -7.11
C LEU A 49 -14.14 -3.75 -5.75
N THR A 50 -15.00 -3.02 -5.05
CA THR A 50 -14.70 -2.49 -3.71
C THR A 50 -14.54 -3.61 -2.69
N GLU A 51 -15.40 -4.63 -2.71
CA GLU A 51 -15.26 -5.82 -1.86
C GLU A 51 -13.94 -6.57 -2.12
N GLU A 52 -13.56 -6.70 -3.39
CA GLU A 52 -12.32 -7.38 -3.79
C GLU A 52 -11.08 -6.62 -3.35
N VAL A 53 -11.05 -5.31 -3.57
CA VAL A 53 -9.95 -4.43 -3.14
C VAL A 53 -9.77 -4.46 -1.62
N THR A 54 -10.89 -4.48 -0.88
CA THR A 54 -10.88 -4.42 0.59
C THR A 54 -10.82 -5.79 1.27
N ASN A 55 -10.61 -6.88 0.52
CA ASN A 55 -10.61 -8.24 1.07
C ASN A 55 -9.32 -8.62 1.85
N GLY A 56 -8.45 -7.66 2.15
CA GLY A 56 -7.21 -7.88 2.90
C GLY A 56 -6.16 -8.71 2.15
N ASN A 57 -6.19 -8.69 0.80
CA ASN A 57 -5.13 -9.29 0.01
C ASN A 57 -3.77 -8.63 0.34
N PRO A 58 -2.64 -9.37 0.27
CA PRO A 58 -1.31 -8.82 0.57
C PRO A 58 -0.81 -7.84 -0.50
N TRP A 59 -1.50 -7.77 -1.63
CA TRP A 59 -1.16 -6.91 -2.76
C TRP A 59 -1.86 -5.56 -2.61
N SER A 60 -1.13 -4.47 -2.83
CA SER A 60 -1.77 -3.16 -2.87
C SER A 60 -2.85 -3.12 -3.95
N PRO A 61 -3.95 -2.38 -3.72
CA PRO A 61 -4.99 -2.20 -4.71
C PRO A 61 -4.41 -1.67 -6.03
N ASP A 62 -4.82 -2.27 -7.14
CA ASP A 62 -4.38 -1.84 -8.47
C ASP A 62 -4.95 -0.44 -8.81
N THR A 63 -4.10 0.47 -9.27
CA THR A 63 -4.46 1.86 -9.59
C THR A 63 -5.59 1.94 -10.60
N ARG A 64 -5.61 1.05 -11.61
CA ARG A 64 -6.70 1.02 -12.59
C ARG A 64 -8.02 0.62 -11.93
N THR A 65 -7.99 -0.37 -11.05
CA THR A 65 -9.17 -0.80 -10.28
C THR A 65 -9.70 0.32 -9.39
N MET A 66 -8.82 1.01 -8.65
CA MET A 66 -9.21 2.18 -7.84
C MET A 66 -9.80 3.31 -8.68
N ALA A 67 -9.25 3.58 -9.87
CA ALA A 67 -9.77 4.58 -10.79
C ALA A 67 -11.15 4.21 -11.34
N MET A 68 -11.44 2.91 -11.55
CA MET A 68 -12.77 2.45 -11.94
C MET A 68 -13.79 2.68 -10.81
N ILE A 69 -13.41 2.37 -9.57
CA ILE A 69 -14.26 2.59 -8.38
C ILE A 69 -14.52 4.10 -8.18
N SER A 70 -13.49 4.94 -8.21
CA SER A 70 -13.65 6.39 -8.00
C SER A 70 -14.46 7.07 -9.09
N ARG A 71 -14.45 6.56 -10.32
CA ARG A 71 -15.34 7.00 -11.41
C ARG A 71 -16.78 6.56 -11.18
N ALA A 72 -17.01 5.31 -10.75
CA ALA A 72 -18.35 4.82 -10.46
C ALA A 72 -18.99 5.56 -9.26
N ALA A 73 -18.18 6.01 -8.31
CA ALA A 73 -18.63 6.76 -7.14
C ALA A 73 -19.30 8.13 -7.46
N PHE A 74 -19.32 8.60 -8.70
CA PHE A 74 -20.13 9.76 -9.09
C PHE A 74 -21.62 9.42 -9.28
N GLU A 75 -21.96 8.15 -9.44
CA GLU A 75 -23.34 7.66 -9.40
C GLU A 75 -23.78 7.48 -7.94
N VAL A 76 -24.94 8.03 -7.58
CA VAL A 76 -25.42 8.09 -6.19
C VAL A 76 -25.56 6.68 -5.59
N ASP A 77 -26.15 5.76 -6.35
CA ASP A 77 -26.41 4.39 -5.92
C ASP A 77 -25.12 3.57 -5.71
N ASP A 78 -24.10 3.80 -6.55
CA ASP A 78 -22.79 3.15 -6.40
C ASP A 78 -21.99 3.80 -5.26
N PHE A 79 -22.10 5.13 -5.10
CA PHE A 79 -21.45 5.85 -4.01
C PHE A 79 -21.83 5.26 -2.66
N TRP A 80 -23.13 5.12 -2.36
CA TRP A 80 -23.60 4.58 -1.09
C TRP A 80 -23.16 3.13 -0.86
N ARG A 81 -23.15 2.29 -1.90
CA ARG A 81 -22.65 0.90 -1.80
C ARG A 81 -21.15 0.83 -1.52
N ILE A 82 -20.35 1.70 -2.16
CA ILE A 82 -18.91 1.80 -1.92
C ILE A 82 -18.65 2.26 -0.49
N VAL A 83 -19.34 3.31 -0.06
CA VAL A 83 -19.27 3.92 1.28
C VAL A 83 -19.60 2.89 2.36
N GLU A 84 -20.70 2.16 2.23
CA GLU A 84 -21.11 1.11 3.18
C GLU A 84 -20.01 0.04 3.37
N ILE A 85 -19.40 -0.41 2.27
CA ILE A 85 -18.30 -1.38 2.35
C ILE A 85 -17.11 -0.77 3.09
N LEU A 86 -16.72 0.46 2.77
CA LEU A 86 -15.58 1.12 3.40
C LEU A 86 -15.80 1.34 4.90
N HIS A 87 -16.95 1.87 5.33
CA HIS A 87 -17.29 2.01 6.75
C HIS A 87 -17.19 0.68 7.49
N LYS A 88 -17.80 -0.38 6.93
CA LYS A 88 -17.75 -1.71 7.53
C LYS A 88 -16.32 -2.20 7.73
N ARG A 89 -15.42 -1.95 6.77
CA ARG A 89 -14.01 -2.37 6.83
C ARG A 89 -13.19 -1.53 7.81
N LEU A 90 -13.50 -0.24 7.94
CA LEU A 90 -12.86 0.64 8.91
C LEU A 90 -13.30 0.27 10.33
N VAL A 91 -14.61 0.22 10.61
CA VAL A 91 -15.15 -0.10 11.94
C VAL A 91 -14.73 -1.49 12.44
N GLN A 92 -14.50 -2.45 11.54
CA GLN A 92 -13.98 -3.78 11.86
C GLN A 92 -12.44 -3.82 11.99
N PHE A 93 -11.78 -2.69 12.21
CA PHE A 93 -10.34 -2.63 12.35
C PHE A 93 -9.87 -3.46 13.55
N ASP A 94 -9.17 -4.54 13.22
CA ASP A 94 -8.52 -5.43 14.17
C ASP A 94 -7.02 -5.50 13.90
N ARG A 95 -6.21 -5.52 14.96
CA ARG A 95 -4.75 -5.69 14.82
C ARG A 95 -4.35 -6.98 14.09
N LYS A 96 -5.19 -8.02 14.13
CA LYS A 96 -4.98 -9.29 13.42
C LYS A 96 -5.32 -9.19 11.92
N ASN A 97 -6.40 -8.49 11.59
CA ASN A 97 -6.93 -8.39 10.21
C ASN A 97 -6.71 -7.00 9.60
N TRP A 98 -5.63 -6.33 10.01
CA TRP A 98 -5.33 -4.93 9.69
C TRP A 98 -5.25 -4.65 8.18
N ARG A 99 -4.89 -5.65 7.35
CA ARG A 99 -4.76 -5.52 5.90
C ARG A 99 -6.07 -5.09 5.23
N ALA A 100 -7.22 -5.58 5.71
CA ALA A 100 -8.51 -5.22 5.13
C ALA A 100 -8.82 -3.73 5.35
N SER A 101 -8.64 -3.23 6.57
CA SER A 101 -8.84 -1.82 6.91
C SER A 101 -7.77 -0.94 6.26
N TYR A 102 -6.53 -1.41 6.15
CA TYR A 102 -5.46 -0.70 5.44
C TYR A 102 -5.80 -0.53 3.95
N ASN A 103 -6.23 -1.60 3.26
CA ASN A 103 -6.66 -1.49 1.87
C ASN A 103 -7.90 -0.58 1.70
N ALA A 104 -8.81 -0.58 2.68
CA ALA A 104 -9.91 0.36 2.73
C ALA A 104 -9.43 1.82 2.87
N LEU A 105 -8.42 2.11 3.70
CA LEU A 105 -7.80 3.43 3.79
C LEU A 105 -7.13 3.86 2.48
N ILE A 106 -6.44 2.95 1.79
CA ILE A 106 -5.83 3.25 0.47
C ILE A 106 -6.93 3.68 -0.51
N LEU A 107 -8.04 2.92 -0.56
CA LEU A 107 -9.14 3.23 -1.44
C LEU A 107 -9.85 4.53 -1.04
N LEU A 108 -10.01 4.79 0.25
CA LEU A 108 -10.57 6.03 0.78
C LEU A 108 -9.72 7.25 0.39
N GLU A 109 -8.40 7.18 0.55
CA GLU A 109 -7.49 8.25 0.11
C GLU A 109 -7.67 8.56 -1.38
N HIS A 110 -7.74 7.51 -2.21
CA HIS A 110 -7.98 7.66 -3.63
C HIS A 110 -9.37 8.28 -3.93
N LEU A 111 -10.40 7.88 -3.18
CA LEU A 111 -11.75 8.41 -3.33
C LEU A 111 -11.84 9.89 -2.92
N LEU A 112 -11.20 10.29 -1.83
CA LEU A 112 -11.17 11.69 -1.37
C LEU A 112 -10.49 12.62 -2.39
N THR A 113 -9.47 12.10 -3.09
CA THR A 113 -8.71 12.87 -4.08
C THR A 113 -9.35 12.86 -5.48
N HIS A 114 -9.97 11.75 -5.92
CA HIS A 114 -10.46 11.59 -7.30
C HIS A 114 -12.00 11.50 -7.41
N GLY A 115 -12.69 11.08 -6.36
CA GLY A 115 -14.15 10.83 -6.34
C GLY A 115 -15.01 12.07 -6.03
N PRO A 116 -16.28 11.89 -5.61
CA PRO A 116 -17.19 13.00 -5.32
C PRO A 116 -16.75 13.78 -4.06
N GLN A 117 -17.11 15.06 -3.97
CA GLN A 117 -16.76 15.91 -2.82
C GLN A 117 -17.50 15.50 -1.54
N SER A 118 -18.69 14.91 -1.67
CA SER A 118 -19.50 14.39 -0.57
C SER A 118 -18.78 13.34 0.27
N ALA A 119 -17.75 12.67 -0.29
CA ALA A 119 -16.94 11.71 0.46
C ALA A 119 -16.28 12.33 1.70
N VAL A 120 -15.90 13.61 1.67
CA VAL A 120 -15.28 14.25 2.84
C VAL A 120 -16.26 14.32 4.01
N ASP A 121 -17.53 14.60 3.74
CA ASP A 121 -18.56 14.74 4.78
C ASP A 121 -19.01 13.39 5.30
N GLU A 122 -19.10 12.38 4.43
CA GLU A 122 -19.49 11.01 4.79
C GLU A 122 -18.49 10.33 5.74
N PHE A 123 -17.19 10.45 5.46
CA PHE A 123 -16.15 9.77 6.24
C PHE A 123 -15.70 10.56 7.49
N ARG A 124 -16.43 11.61 7.89
CA ARG A 124 -16.11 12.34 9.14
C ARG A 124 -16.35 11.48 10.38
N ASP A 125 -17.34 10.59 10.31
CA ASP A 125 -17.73 9.75 11.45
C ASP A 125 -16.69 8.64 11.72
N ASP A 126 -15.89 8.25 10.72
CA ASP A 126 -14.83 7.25 10.90
C ASP A 126 -13.53 7.79 11.49
N LYS A 127 -13.40 9.11 11.69
CA LYS A 127 -12.15 9.74 12.18
C LYS A 127 -11.58 9.05 13.40
N GLY A 128 -12.42 8.70 14.37
CA GLY A 128 -11.98 8.02 15.59
C GLY A 128 -11.33 6.66 15.34
N VAL A 129 -11.81 5.90 14.35
CA VAL A 129 -11.18 4.62 13.98
C VAL A 129 -9.87 4.85 13.20
N ILE A 130 -9.83 5.86 12.34
CA ILE A 130 -8.61 6.23 11.59
C ILE A 130 -7.51 6.72 12.54
N GLU A 131 -7.86 7.45 13.61
CA GLU A 131 -6.94 7.82 14.68
C GLU A 131 -6.37 6.57 15.40
N GLN A 132 -7.19 5.57 15.68
CA GLN A 132 -6.69 4.30 16.24
C GLN A 132 -5.72 3.58 15.29
N MET A 133 -5.98 3.64 13.98
CA MET A 133 -5.05 3.10 12.97
C MET A 133 -3.72 3.87 12.93
N LYS A 134 -3.71 5.17 13.25
CA LYS A 134 -2.48 5.97 13.40
C LYS A 134 -1.59 5.49 14.56
N GLU A 135 -2.13 4.77 15.53
CA GLU A 135 -1.36 4.17 16.63
C GLU A 135 -0.99 2.69 16.37
N PHE A 136 -1.24 2.19 15.17
CA PHE A 136 -0.94 0.81 14.82
C PHE A 136 0.57 0.58 14.65
N HIS A 137 1.07 -0.51 15.22
CA HIS A 137 2.48 -0.90 15.15
C HIS A 137 2.59 -2.37 14.75
N LEU A 138 3.33 -2.65 13.69
CA LEU A 138 3.62 -4.00 13.22
C LEU A 138 4.92 -4.01 12.41
N THR A 139 5.86 -4.85 12.82
CA THR A 139 7.08 -5.11 12.07
C THR A 139 7.07 -6.56 11.61
N ASP A 140 7.26 -6.78 10.32
CA ASP A 140 7.34 -8.09 9.71
C ASP A 140 8.62 -8.84 10.14
N GLN A 141 8.64 -10.16 9.99
CA GLN A 141 9.79 -11.02 10.25
C GLN A 141 10.99 -10.66 9.36
N LYS A 142 10.72 -10.09 8.18
CA LYS A 142 11.72 -9.55 7.24
C LYS A 142 12.22 -8.15 7.61
N GLY A 143 11.77 -7.59 8.74
CA GLY A 143 12.16 -6.26 9.23
C GLY A 143 11.37 -5.10 8.62
N PHE A 144 10.37 -5.35 7.77
CA PHE A 144 9.55 -4.30 7.18
C PHE A 144 8.53 -3.76 8.18
N ASN A 145 8.51 -2.44 8.38
CA ASN A 145 7.59 -1.80 9.32
C ASN A 145 6.26 -1.44 8.63
N TRP A 146 5.35 -2.41 8.61
CA TRP A 146 3.97 -2.21 8.14
C TRP A 146 3.22 -1.18 8.98
N GLY A 147 3.48 -1.14 10.28
CA GLY A 147 2.94 -0.13 11.20
C GLY A 147 3.16 1.26 10.63
N LEU A 148 4.40 1.62 10.32
CA LEU A 148 4.74 2.95 9.81
C LEU A 148 4.01 3.30 8.50
N CYS A 149 3.84 2.37 7.56
CA CYS A 149 3.07 2.65 6.34
C CYS A 149 1.58 2.90 6.67
N VAL A 150 0.97 2.15 7.61
CA VAL A 150 -0.40 2.38 8.09
C VAL A 150 -0.52 3.73 8.80
N GLN A 151 0.45 4.09 9.65
CA GLN A 151 0.45 5.36 10.39
C GLN A 151 0.48 6.56 9.45
N LYS A 152 1.42 6.56 8.50
CA LYS A 152 1.56 7.64 7.50
C LYS A 152 0.31 7.78 6.63
N LEU A 153 -0.28 6.66 6.22
CA LEU A 153 -1.50 6.67 5.43
C LEU A 153 -2.68 7.23 6.24
N SER A 154 -2.85 6.78 7.49
CA SER A 154 -3.92 7.23 8.38
C SER A 154 -3.79 8.73 8.65
N GLU A 155 -2.58 9.21 8.93
CA GLU A 155 -2.31 10.64 9.12
C GLU A 155 -2.65 11.47 7.86
N ARG A 156 -2.27 10.98 6.68
CA ARG A 156 -2.61 11.66 5.42
C ARG A 156 -4.13 11.73 5.21
N VAL A 157 -4.85 10.64 5.49
CA VAL A 157 -6.32 10.60 5.36
C VAL A 157 -6.98 11.54 6.37
N LEU A 158 -6.52 11.58 7.62
CA LEU A 158 -7.02 12.53 8.62
C LEU A 158 -6.83 13.98 8.15
N ASN A 159 -5.65 14.33 7.64
CA ASN A 159 -5.41 15.66 7.08
C ASN A 159 -6.34 15.99 5.92
N LEU A 160 -6.67 15.02 5.05
CA LEU A 160 -7.65 15.21 3.97
C LEU A 160 -9.08 15.44 4.49
N LEU A 161 -9.44 14.89 5.65
CA LEU A 161 -10.76 15.02 6.27
C LEU A 161 -10.89 16.24 7.19
N GLU A 162 -9.78 16.82 7.62
CA GLU A 162 -9.74 17.98 8.54
C GLU A 162 -9.46 19.29 7.82
N ASP A 163 -8.41 19.30 6.98
CA ASP A 163 -7.95 20.50 6.31
C ASP A 163 -8.53 20.59 4.90
N ARG A 164 -9.49 21.51 4.73
CA ARG A 164 -10.12 21.81 3.46
C ARG A 164 -9.14 22.36 2.41
N GLN A 165 -8.16 23.18 2.81
CA GLN A 165 -7.19 23.74 1.87
C GLN A 165 -6.25 22.64 1.37
N PHE A 166 -5.71 21.84 2.29
CA PHE A 166 -4.89 20.69 1.93
C PHE A 166 -5.64 19.73 0.99
N TRP A 167 -6.90 19.42 1.29
CA TRP A 167 -7.74 18.60 0.43
C TRP A 167 -7.91 19.20 -0.98
N GLN A 168 -8.22 20.49 -1.09
CA GLN A 168 -8.37 21.17 -2.39
C GLN A 168 -7.09 21.09 -3.22
N GLU A 169 -5.94 21.36 -2.61
CA GLU A 169 -4.64 21.27 -3.29
C GLU A 169 -4.34 19.85 -3.77
N GLN A 170 -4.60 18.83 -2.95
CA GLN A 170 -4.37 17.43 -3.35
C GLN A 170 -5.23 17.04 -4.55
N ARG A 171 -6.48 17.52 -4.61
CA ARG A 171 -7.36 17.31 -5.76
C ARG A 171 -6.90 18.05 -7.01
N GLU A 172 -6.41 19.27 -6.85
CA GLU A 172 -5.86 20.04 -7.97
C GLU A 172 -4.62 19.36 -8.53
N ARG A 173 -3.68 18.95 -7.67
CA ARG A 173 -2.49 18.17 -8.07
C ARG A 173 -2.88 16.87 -8.79
N ALA A 174 -3.86 16.13 -8.28
CA ALA A 174 -4.34 14.89 -8.92
C ALA A 174 -4.92 15.13 -10.32
N ARG A 175 -5.66 16.23 -10.50
CA ARG A 175 -6.20 16.64 -11.81
C ARG A 175 -5.09 17.06 -12.77
N GLU A 176 -4.10 17.80 -12.30
CA GLU A 176 -2.96 18.23 -13.11
C GLU A 176 -2.15 17.03 -13.60
N VAL A 177 -1.84 16.08 -12.71
CA VAL A 177 -1.16 14.83 -13.06
C VAL A 177 -1.98 14.04 -14.09
N THR A 178 -3.30 13.93 -13.91
CA THR A 178 -4.18 13.23 -14.87
C THR A 178 -4.18 13.89 -16.25
N ARG A 179 -4.13 15.22 -16.31
CA ARG A 179 -4.04 15.99 -17.56
C ARG A 179 -2.66 15.89 -18.21
N GLY A 180 -1.59 15.96 -17.42
CA GLY A 180 -0.20 15.87 -17.90
C GLY A 180 0.21 14.47 -18.37
N ILE A 181 -0.33 13.41 -17.77
CA ILE A 181 -0.06 12.01 -18.16
C ILE A 181 -0.66 11.65 -19.52
N GLN A 182 -1.60 12.44 -20.06
CA GLN A 182 -2.09 12.26 -21.42
C GLN A 182 -0.99 12.49 -22.48
N GLY A 183 0.18 13.03 -22.09
CA GLY A 183 1.34 13.25 -22.97
C GLY A 183 2.62 12.47 -22.63
N PHE A 184 2.88 12.10 -21.37
CA PHE A 184 4.09 11.36 -20.98
C PHE A 184 3.80 10.52 -19.74
N GLY A 185 4.03 9.20 -19.82
CA GLY A 185 3.78 8.28 -18.72
C GLY A 185 4.59 8.65 -17.47
N SER A 186 3.92 8.78 -16.32
CA SER A 186 4.61 8.87 -15.03
C SER A 186 3.87 8.13 -13.93
N PHE A 187 4.66 7.36 -13.19
CA PHE A 187 4.33 6.41 -12.14
C PHE A 187 3.89 7.17 -10.87
N CYS A 188 2.80 6.74 -10.24
CA CYS A 188 2.45 7.22 -8.90
C CYS A 188 3.52 6.72 -7.91
N GLN A 189 4.33 7.61 -7.35
CA GLN A 189 5.25 7.26 -6.27
C GLN A 189 4.47 7.09 -4.97
N TRP A 190 4.22 5.83 -4.62
CA TRP A 190 3.89 5.45 -3.25
C TRP A 190 5.16 5.55 -2.39
N PRO A 191 5.22 6.39 -1.33
CA PRO A 191 6.41 6.51 -0.50
C PRO A 191 6.44 5.42 0.58
N CYS A 192 6.73 4.18 0.22
CA CYS A 192 7.35 3.22 1.13
C CYS A 192 8.54 2.58 0.42
N SER A 193 9.72 3.22 0.52
CA SER A 193 10.99 2.54 0.29
C SER A 193 11.95 2.88 1.42
N SER A 194 12.34 1.84 2.14
CA SER A 194 13.36 1.81 3.18
C SER A 194 14.74 1.88 2.55
N ASP A 195 15.18 3.08 2.14
CA ASP A 195 16.60 3.31 1.91
C ASP A 195 16.98 4.77 2.22
N GLY A 196 17.99 4.94 3.06
CA GLY A 196 18.38 6.19 3.72
C GLY A 196 19.14 7.17 2.83
N ARG A 197 18.66 7.46 1.63
CA ARG A 197 19.30 8.44 0.73
C ARG A 197 18.31 9.36 0.04
N TRP A 198 17.76 10.30 0.80
CA TRP A 198 16.92 11.38 0.29
C TRP A 198 17.78 12.39 -0.47
N ARG A 199 17.73 12.37 -1.81
CA ARG A 199 18.13 13.52 -2.62
C ARG A 199 17.00 14.55 -2.56
N SER A 200 17.23 15.61 -1.80
CA SER A 200 16.42 16.83 -1.81
C SER A 200 16.40 17.41 -3.21
N ARG A 201 15.27 17.33 -3.92
CA ARG A 201 15.08 18.04 -5.19
C ARG A 201 13.62 18.28 -5.56
N VAL A 202 12.80 18.76 -4.64
CA VAL A 202 11.55 19.48 -5.01
C VAL A 202 11.26 20.55 -3.94
N TYR A 203 12.13 21.56 -3.86
CA TYR A 203 11.80 22.91 -3.37
C TYR A 203 12.88 23.84 -3.94
N LYS A 204 12.69 24.32 -5.17
CA LYS A 204 13.33 25.55 -5.63
C LYS A 204 12.58 26.13 -6.81
N GLN A 205 11.49 26.81 -6.51
CA GLN A 205 11.00 27.87 -7.36
C GLN A 205 10.39 28.92 -6.45
N GLU A 206 11.18 29.92 -6.12
CA GLU A 206 10.72 31.28 -5.84
C GLU A 206 11.95 32.20 -5.83
N GLU A 207 11.86 33.27 -6.65
CA GLU A 207 12.12 34.67 -6.31
C GLU A 207 13.13 34.85 -5.15
N GLY A 208 14.33 35.38 -5.36
CA GLY A 208 14.50 36.82 -5.51
C GLY A 208 14.67 37.50 -4.14
N LEU A 209 15.87 38.06 -3.91
CA LEU A 209 16.18 39.19 -2.99
C LEU A 209 16.72 38.92 -1.56
N LEU A 210 18.06 39.10 -1.42
CA LEU A 210 18.85 39.72 -0.32
C LEU A 210 18.77 39.09 1.10
N VAL A 211 19.84 38.70 1.81
CA VAL A 211 20.98 39.49 2.36
C VAL A 211 22.01 38.51 3.01
N SER A 212 23.27 38.95 3.03
CA SER A 212 24.53 38.41 3.60
C SER A 212 24.55 37.83 5.03
N ASP A 213 25.48 36.87 5.18
CA ASP A 213 26.52 36.65 6.21
C ASP A 213 26.18 36.64 7.72
N MET A 214 26.49 35.51 8.40
CA MET A 214 27.59 35.45 9.38
C MET A 214 27.91 34.02 9.86
N GLU A 215 29.21 33.75 9.97
CA GLU A 215 29.89 32.55 10.44
C GLU A 215 29.91 32.38 11.97
N GLU A 216 30.00 31.11 12.40
CA GLU A 216 30.79 30.56 13.52
C GLU A 216 30.46 30.93 15.00
N MET A 217 30.22 29.92 15.86
CA MET A 217 31.10 29.59 17.02
C MET A 217 30.64 28.34 17.81
N SER A 218 31.59 27.42 17.93
CA SER A 218 31.87 26.34 18.90
C SER A 218 31.04 26.13 20.19
N ARG A 219 30.83 24.83 20.47
CA ARG A 219 31.05 24.05 21.72
C ARG A 219 30.40 24.52 23.05
N GLU A 220 29.60 23.64 23.65
CA GLU A 220 29.90 22.91 24.91
C GLU A 220 28.77 21.90 25.22
N GLY A 221 29.11 20.78 25.87
CA GLY A 221 28.24 19.62 26.06
C GLY A 221 27.54 19.55 27.42
N ASP A 222 26.71 18.53 27.61
CA ASP A 222 26.66 17.82 28.89
C ASP A 222 26.00 16.43 28.78
N LYS A 223 26.38 15.56 29.72
CA LYS A 223 25.98 14.14 29.88
C LYS A 223 24.60 14.04 30.57
N ILE A 224 23.92 12.88 30.45
CA ILE A 224 23.43 12.03 31.59
C ILE A 224 22.35 11.00 31.14
N SER A 225 22.70 9.72 31.44
CA SER A 225 21.92 8.51 31.85
C SER A 225 20.73 7.91 31.07
N GLU A 226 20.92 6.61 30.77
CA GLU A 226 19.95 5.49 30.72
C GLU A 226 19.00 5.42 31.95
N PRO A 227 17.82 4.77 31.83
CA PRO A 227 17.73 3.41 32.40
C PRO A 227 16.82 2.39 31.67
N GLU A 228 17.30 1.15 31.74
CA GLU A 228 16.65 -0.15 32.02
C GLU A 228 15.46 -0.73 31.24
N ARG A 229 15.72 -1.95 30.77
CA ARG A 229 14.82 -2.96 30.20
C ARG A 229 13.89 -3.55 31.27
N ARG A 230 12.64 -3.80 30.91
CA ARG A 230 11.84 -4.90 31.49
C ARG A 230 11.42 -5.87 30.41
N GLN A 231 11.90 -7.11 30.57
CA GLN A 231 11.52 -8.28 29.79
C GLN A 231 10.08 -8.68 30.16
N GLY A 232 9.20 -8.73 29.17
CA GLY A 232 7.91 -9.40 29.24
C GLY A 232 7.81 -10.33 28.05
N GLU A 233 8.01 -11.62 28.28
CA GLU A 233 7.83 -12.66 27.28
C GLU A 233 6.37 -12.70 26.83
N VAL A 234 6.10 -12.30 25.59
CA VAL A 234 4.82 -12.60 24.93
C VAL A 234 5.09 -13.67 23.89
N LYS A 235 4.76 -14.91 24.26
CA LYS A 235 4.79 -16.08 23.39
C LYS A 235 3.70 -15.95 22.34
N CYS A 236 4.01 -15.33 21.21
CA CYS A 236 3.15 -15.33 20.04
C CYS A 236 3.29 -16.67 19.32
N LEU A 237 2.25 -17.48 19.41
CA LEU A 237 2.08 -18.73 18.69
C LEU A 237 2.08 -18.42 17.18
N ALA A 238 3.14 -18.81 16.48
CA ALA A 238 3.28 -18.60 15.05
C ALA A 238 2.22 -19.43 14.30
N VAL A 239 1.28 -18.75 13.66
CA VAL A 239 0.50 -19.33 12.56
C VAL A 239 1.33 -19.12 11.30
N MET A 240 1.67 -20.23 10.65
CA MET A 240 2.41 -20.25 9.39
C MET A 240 1.51 -19.69 8.29
N GLU A 241 1.76 -18.46 7.87
CA GLU A 241 1.21 -17.92 6.62
C GLU A 241 2.41 -17.56 5.74
N GLU A 242 2.56 -18.28 4.61
CA GLU A 242 3.68 -18.12 3.68
C GLU A 242 3.53 -16.79 2.91
N ASP A 243 4.02 -15.71 3.50
CA ASP A 243 4.03 -14.37 2.91
C ASP A 243 5.10 -14.25 1.80
N HIS A 244 4.67 -14.53 0.57
CA HIS A 244 5.37 -14.12 -0.65
C HIS A 244 5.21 -12.60 -0.82
N HIS A 245 6.27 -11.86 -0.52
CA HIS A 245 6.30 -10.40 -0.45
C HIS A 245 6.52 -9.77 -1.85
N PRO A 246 5.80 -8.69 -2.22
CA PRO A 246 5.88 -8.08 -3.57
C PRO A 246 7.22 -7.44 -3.92
N PHE A 247 8.04 -7.09 -2.92
CA PHE A 247 9.32 -6.37 -3.13
C PHE A 247 10.56 -7.25 -2.99
N CYS A 248 10.41 -8.57 -2.88
CA CYS A 248 11.58 -9.46 -2.89
C CYS A 248 11.93 -9.81 -4.34
N GLY A 249 12.76 -8.98 -4.97
CA GLY A 249 13.48 -9.38 -6.17
C GLY A 249 14.42 -10.53 -5.83
N ASN A 250 14.36 -11.60 -6.62
CA ASN A 250 15.35 -12.67 -6.54
C ASN A 250 16.71 -12.11 -6.96
N GLU A 251 17.57 -11.80 -6.00
CA GLU A 251 19.01 -11.69 -6.25
C GLU A 251 19.59 -13.10 -6.43
N HIS A 252 19.32 -13.71 -7.58
CA HIS A 252 20.13 -14.84 -8.04
C HIS A 252 21.38 -14.29 -8.73
N LEU A 253 22.47 -14.23 -7.96
CA LEU A 253 23.83 -14.60 -8.34
C LEU A 253 24.13 -14.56 -9.86
N THR A 254 24.67 -13.44 -10.33
CA THR A 254 25.48 -13.41 -11.55
C THR A 254 26.87 -12.86 -11.21
N THR A 255 27.63 -13.62 -10.43
CA THR A 255 29.09 -13.55 -10.50
C THR A 255 29.53 -14.56 -11.54
N GLU A 256 29.73 -14.15 -12.79
CA GLU A 256 30.79 -14.72 -13.61
C GLU A 256 31.44 -13.61 -14.45
N SER A 257 32.72 -13.50 -14.19
CA SER A 257 33.69 -12.59 -14.77
C SER A 257 33.96 -12.96 -16.22
N LEU A 258 33.73 -12.02 -17.15
CA LEU A 258 34.35 -12.06 -18.48
C LEU A 258 35.04 -10.73 -18.76
N LEU A 259 36.27 -10.61 -18.25
CA LEU A 259 37.26 -9.71 -18.82
C LEU A 259 38.59 -10.45 -19.03
N SER A 260 39.07 -10.30 -20.26
CA SER A 260 40.45 -10.43 -20.72
C SER A 260 41.05 -11.83 -20.87
N LYS A 261 41.20 -12.24 -22.14
CA LYS A 261 42.53 -12.33 -22.79
C LYS A 261 42.37 -12.39 -24.32
N LYS A 262 42.53 -11.24 -24.96
CA LYS A 262 43.26 -11.15 -26.23
C LYS A 262 44.74 -11.21 -25.87
N LEU A 263 45.50 -12.17 -26.39
CA LEU A 263 46.81 -11.96 -27.02
C LEU A 263 47.49 -13.30 -27.33
N LYS A 264 47.83 -13.40 -28.62
CA LYS A 264 48.77 -14.30 -29.29
C LYS A 264 48.32 -15.72 -29.62
#